data_AF-A0A2G6KIB4-F1
#
_entry.id   AF-A0A2G6KIB4-F1
#
_cell.length_a   1.000
_cell.length_b   1.000
_cell.length_c   1.000
_cell.angle_alpha   90.00
_cell.angle_beta   90.00
_cell.angle_gamma   90.00
#
_symmetry.space_group_name_H-M   'P 1'
#
loop_
_entity.id
_entity.type
_entity.pdbx_description
1 polymer ?
#
loop_
_entity_poly.entity_id
_entity_poly.type
_entity_poly.pdbx_seq_one_letter_code
_entity_poly.pdbx_strand_id
1 'polypeptide(L)'
;AHQPLITRDIPEKLQAMLAEELQKEEFGRELIRLLVEFKEASASSLDLFILTTFPGHLAPNFFTIGRALQRIAVDACNTYGWGIPFTQVTIHTAEPTQQPGVLGKNEQAEIEQGIQSADS
;
A
#
# COMPACT_ATOMS: atom_id res chain seq x y z
N ALA A 1 -3.03 -13.12 0.96
CA ALA A 1 -3.61 -12.05 1.80
C ALA A 1 -3.36 -12.39 3.26
N HIS A 2 -2.66 -11.52 4.00
CA HIS A 2 -2.24 -11.79 5.39
C HIS A 2 -3.12 -11.12 6.46
N GLN A 3 -4.20 -10.46 6.03
CA GLN A 3 -5.16 -9.74 6.88
C GLN A 3 -5.68 -10.52 8.11
N PRO A 4 -6.04 -11.83 8.02
CA PRO A 4 -6.53 -12.54 9.21
C PRO A 4 -5.43 -12.91 10.21
N LEU A 5 -4.15 -12.87 9.81
CA LEU A 5 -3.02 -13.32 10.63
C LEU A 5 -2.30 -12.16 11.32
N ILE A 6 -2.52 -10.93 10.87
CA ILE A 6 -1.73 -9.76 11.28
C ILE A 6 -1.97 -9.35 12.74
N THR A 7 -3.09 -9.75 13.33
CA THR A 7 -3.43 -9.41 14.72
C THR A 7 -2.99 -10.45 15.74
N ARG A 8 -2.49 -11.63 15.30
CA ARG A 8 -2.08 -12.73 16.19
C ARG A 8 -0.80 -13.41 15.70
N ASP A 9 -0.91 -14.25 14.67
CA ASP A 9 0.18 -15.14 14.24
C ASP A 9 1.43 -14.41 13.73
N ILE A 10 1.27 -13.31 12.99
CA ILE A 10 2.41 -12.56 12.44
C ILE A 10 3.20 -11.87 13.56
N PRO A 11 2.57 -11.08 14.46
CA PRO A 11 3.25 -10.53 15.64
C PRO A 11 3.95 -11.59 16.48
N GLU A 12 3.28 -12.73 16.76
CA GLU A 12 3.86 -13.81 17.56
C GLU A 12 5.10 -14.43 16.91
N LYS A 13 5.05 -14.74 15.60
CA LYS A 13 6.19 -15.29 14.86
C LYS A 13 7.34 -14.29 14.73
N LEU A 14 7.03 -13.03 14.46
CA LEU A 14 8.04 -11.98 14.37
C LEU A 14 8.72 -11.76 15.73
N GLN A 15 7.95 -11.75 16.83
CA GLN A 15 8.49 -11.65 18.18
C GLN A 15 9.42 -12.82 18.51
N ALA A 16 9.03 -14.05 18.15
CA ALA A 16 9.85 -15.24 18.39
C ALA A 16 11.19 -15.17 17.62
N MET A 17 11.14 -14.81 16.33
CA MET A 17 12.36 -14.68 15.52
C MET A 17 13.26 -13.53 16.00
N LEU A 18 12.67 -12.37 16.37
CA LEU A 18 13.42 -11.27 16.97
C LEU A 18 14.09 -11.70 18.28
N ALA A 19 13.38 -12.42 19.14
CA ALA A 19 13.97 -12.92 20.39
C ALA A 19 15.15 -13.85 20.11
N GLU A 20 15.02 -14.80 19.17
CA GLU A 20 16.10 -15.73 18.83
C GLU A 20 17.31 -15.01 18.20
N GLU A 21 17.08 -14.16 17.20
CA GLU A 21 18.15 -13.50 16.46
C GLU A 21 18.86 -12.44 17.30
N LEU A 22 18.13 -11.69 18.14
CA LEU A 22 18.75 -10.70 19.03
C LEU A 22 19.71 -11.37 20.00
N GLN A 23 19.44 -12.58 20.50
CA GLN A 23 20.37 -13.30 21.39
C GLN A 23 21.74 -13.59 20.76
N LYS A 24 21.84 -13.55 19.42
CA LYS A 24 23.09 -13.74 18.68
C LYS A 24 23.94 -12.46 18.61
N GLU A 25 23.35 -11.30 18.92
CA GLU A 25 24.01 -9.99 18.94
C GLU A 25 24.70 -9.73 20.29
N GLU A 26 25.74 -8.87 20.29
CA GLU A 26 26.52 -8.56 21.50
C GLU A 26 25.67 -7.98 22.63
N PHE A 27 24.67 -7.16 22.30
CA PHE A 27 23.74 -6.51 23.24
C PHE A 27 22.51 -7.38 23.56
N GLY A 28 22.32 -8.50 22.87
CA GLY A 28 21.11 -9.33 22.94
C GLY A 28 20.79 -9.90 24.30
N ARG A 29 21.84 -10.24 25.06
CA ARG A 29 21.72 -10.87 26.39
C ARG A 29 21.12 -9.94 27.43
N GLU A 30 21.12 -8.64 27.17
CA GLU A 30 20.61 -7.61 28.09
C GLU A 30 19.23 -7.08 27.67
N LEU A 31 18.55 -7.77 26.75
CA LEU A 31 17.18 -7.46 26.39
C LEU A 31 16.24 -7.62 27.60
N ILE A 32 15.66 -6.51 28.07
CA ILE A 32 14.73 -6.51 29.21
C ILE A 32 13.32 -6.87 28.75
N ARG A 33 12.89 -6.29 27.62
CA ARG A 33 11.55 -6.47 27.07
C ARG A 33 11.60 -6.41 25.56
N LEU A 34 10.83 -7.30 24.94
CA LEU A 34 10.49 -7.27 23.52
C LEU A 34 8.98 -7.46 23.39
N LEU A 35 8.35 -6.61 22.60
CA LEU A 35 6.93 -6.67 22.29
C LEU A 35 6.74 -6.38 20.81
N VAL A 36 5.94 -7.20 20.14
CA VAL A 36 5.48 -6.96 18.78
C VAL A 36 3.96 -6.94 18.77
N GLU A 37 3.38 -5.86 18.27
CA GLU A 37 1.93 -5.65 18.22
C GLU A 37 1.48 -5.14 16.86
N PHE A 38 0.23 -5.43 16.52
CA PHE A 38 -0.42 -4.73 15.42
C PHE A 38 -0.63 -3.27 15.79
N LYS A 39 -0.17 -2.36 14.94
CA LYS A 39 -0.27 -0.91 15.16
C LYS A 39 -1.56 -0.38 14.55
N GLU A 40 -1.69 -0.47 13.23
CA GLU A 40 -2.83 0.07 12.48
C GLU A 40 -2.90 -0.52 11.06
N ALA A 41 -4.05 -0.36 10.42
CA ALA A 41 -4.19 -0.59 8.99
C ALA A 41 -4.10 0.77 8.27
N SER A 42 -3.03 0.95 7.49
CA SER A 42 -2.76 2.15 6.72
C SER A 42 -3.29 2.00 5.28
N ALA A 43 -3.25 3.08 4.49
CA ALA A 43 -3.85 3.13 3.15
C ALA A 43 -3.36 2.05 2.17
N SER A 44 -2.14 1.53 2.36
CA SER A 44 -1.55 0.48 1.52
C SER A 44 -0.69 -0.52 2.30
N SER A 45 -0.85 -0.59 3.63
CA SER A 45 -0.04 -1.45 4.49
C SER A 45 -0.80 -1.87 5.74
N LEU A 46 -0.32 -2.95 6.36
CA LEU A 46 -0.67 -3.31 7.72
C LEU A 46 0.58 -3.10 8.56
N ASP A 47 0.51 -2.18 9.51
CA ASP A 47 1.68 -1.71 10.23
C ASP A 47 1.82 -2.46 11.55
N LEU A 48 3.05 -2.85 11.87
CA LEU A 48 3.42 -3.46 13.13
C LEU A 48 4.24 -2.49 13.98
N PHE A 49 4.11 -2.61 15.29
CA PHE A 49 4.90 -1.89 16.27
C PHE A 49 5.84 -2.86 16.97
N ILE A 50 7.15 -2.53 16.97
CA ILE A 50 8.18 -3.28 17.69
C ILE A 50 8.72 -2.38 18.80
N LEU A 51 8.62 -2.85 20.04
CA LEU A 51 9.16 -2.19 21.22
C LEU A 51 10.23 -3.07 21.86
N THR A 52 11.41 -2.50 22.07
CA THR A 52 12.46 -3.13 22.88
C THR A 52 12.91 -2.23 24.01
N THR A 53 13.21 -2.82 25.16
CA THR A 53 13.81 -2.12 26.30
C THR A 53 15.16 -2.74 26.63
N PHE A 54 16.16 -1.88 26.81
CA PHE A 54 17.53 -2.24 27.19
C PHE A 54 17.98 -1.34 28.36
N PRO A 55 18.96 -1.79 29.16
CA PRO A 55 19.61 -0.96 30.16
C PRO A 55 20.22 0.32 29.59
N GLY A 56 20.31 1.37 30.41
CA GLY A 56 20.80 2.69 29.98
C GLY A 56 22.25 2.68 29.47
N HIS A 57 23.10 1.76 29.92
CA HIS A 57 24.49 1.67 29.44
C HIS A 57 24.59 1.20 27.97
N LEU A 58 23.52 0.64 27.41
CA LEU A 58 23.42 0.30 25.99
C LEU A 58 22.89 1.46 25.12
N ALA A 59 22.67 2.65 25.69
CA ALA A 59 22.32 3.83 24.91
C ALA A 59 23.27 4.12 23.72
N PRO A 60 24.61 3.94 23.83
CA PRO A 60 25.51 4.06 22.67
C PRO A 60 25.20 3.09 21.52
N ASN A 61 24.57 1.94 21.81
CA ASN A 61 24.18 0.93 20.83
C ASN A 61 22.83 1.21 20.17
N PHE A 62 22.13 2.31 20.50
CA PHE A 62 20.78 2.62 20.03
C PHE A 62 20.60 2.39 18.52
N PHE A 63 21.52 2.93 17.69
CA PHE A 63 21.45 2.76 16.25
C PHE A 63 21.76 1.34 15.78
N THR A 64 22.67 0.64 16.46
CA THR A 64 23.01 -0.76 16.14
C THR A 64 21.84 -1.69 16.45
N ILE A 65 21.20 -1.50 17.61
CA ILE A 65 19.97 -2.20 18.00
C ILE A 65 18.88 -1.96 16.94
N GLY A 66 18.62 -0.70 16.59
CA GLY A 66 17.61 -0.35 15.59
C GLY A 66 17.86 -1.02 14.23
N ARG A 67 19.11 -1.07 13.77
CA ARG A 67 19.49 -1.75 12.53
C ARG A 67 19.29 -3.26 12.60
N ALA A 68 19.64 -3.88 13.73
CA ALA A 68 19.41 -5.31 13.93
C ALA A 68 17.92 -5.65 13.87
N LEU A 69 17.07 -4.89 14.58
CA LEU A 69 15.62 -5.08 14.54
C LEU A 69 15.06 -5.00 13.11
N GLN A 70 15.47 -3.98 12.34
CA GLN A 70 15.04 -3.81 10.95
C GLN A 70 15.50 -4.95 10.05
N ARG A 71 16.78 -5.36 10.16
CA ARG A 71 17.33 -6.49 9.41
C ARG A 71 16.54 -7.76 9.68
N ILE A 72 16.34 -8.10 10.96
CA ILE A 72 15.63 -9.30 11.37
C ILE A 72 14.16 -9.26 10.91
N ALA A 73 13.50 -8.10 10.95
CA ALA A 73 12.14 -7.97 10.44
C ALA A 73 12.05 -8.26 8.93
N VAL A 74 13.02 -7.82 8.14
CA VAL A 74 13.09 -8.14 6.69
C VAL A 74 13.40 -9.63 6.49
N ASP A 75 14.33 -10.19 7.28
CA ASP A 75 14.66 -11.62 7.23
C ASP A 75 13.44 -12.49 7.58
N ALA A 76 12.61 -12.07 8.54
CA ALA A 76 11.35 -12.70 8.89
C ALA A 76 10.35 -12.67 7.73
N CYS A 77 10.20 -11.51 7.06
CA CYS A 77 9.37 -11.40 5.87
C CYS A 77 9.78 -12.39 4.78
N ASN A 78 11.09 -12.49 4.51
CA ASN A 78 11.61 -13.46 3.54
C ASN A 78 11.38 -14.91 3.98
N THR A 79 11.64 -15.21 5.25
CA THR A 79 11.55 -16.58 5.82
C THR A 79 10.12 -17.10 5.84
N TYR A 80 9.16 -16.27 6.22
CA TYR A 80 7.76 -16.66 6.35
C TYR A 80 6.91 -16.36 5.11
N GLY A 81 7.53 -15.83 4.05
CA GLY A 81 6.85 -15.47 2.81
C GLY A 81 5.86 -14.31 2.97
N TRP A 82 6.11 -13.40 3.91
CA TRP A 82 5.31 -12.19 4.07
C TRP A 82 5.77 -11.14 3.06
N GLY A 83 4.96 -10.90 2.04
CA GLY A 83 5.25 -9.88 1.03
C GLY A 83 5.30 -8.49 1.64
N ILE A 84 6.37 -7.74 1.34
CA ILE A 84 6.50 -6.34 1.74
C ILE A 84 5.68 -5.50 0.75
N PRO A 85 4.64 -4.75 1.19
CA PRO A 85 3.78 -4.03 0.28
C PRO A 85 4.50 -2.84 -0.36
N PHE A 86 4.28 -2.65 -1.66
CA PHE A 86 4.67 -1.44 -2.38
C PHE A 86 3.40 -0.60 -2.63
N THR A 87 3.52 0.72 -2.52
CA THR A 87 2.42 1.63 -2.85
C THR A 87 2.02 1.45 -4.31
N GLN A 88 0.77 1.08 -4.55
CA GLN A 88 0.20 1.00 -5.89
C GLN A 88 -0.68 2.23 -6.14
N VAL A 89 -0.54 2.84 -7.32
CA VAL A 89 -1.43 3.91 -7.78
C VAL A 89 -2.31 3.33 -8.89
N THR A 90 -3.61 3.21 -8.63
CA THR A 90 -4.60 2.83 -9.64
C THR A 90 -5.18 4.08 -10.27
N ILE A 91 -4.95 4.26 -11.57
CA ILE A 91 -5.52 5.37 -12.34
C ILE A 91 -6.87 4.93 -12.89
N HIS A 92 -7.94 5.60 -12.47
CA HIS A 92 -9.25 5.49 -13.11
C HIS A 92 -9.33 6.50 -14.25
N THR A 93 -9.12 6.05 -15.49
CA THR A 93 -9.36 6.89 -16.67
C THR A 93 -10.85 6.81 -17.02
N ALA A 94 -11.53 7.96 -17.05
CA ALA A 94 -12.88 8.00 -17.59
C ALA A 94 -12.84 7.61 -19.07
N GLU A 95 -13.75 6.72 -19.49
CA GLU A 95 -13.95 6.49 -20.93
C GLU A 95 -14.31 7.83 -21.58
N PRO A 96 -13.74 8.17 -22.76
CA PRO A 96 -14.16 9.35 -23.47
C PRO A 96 -15.65 9.21 -23.77
N THR A 97 -16.47 10.01 -23.11
CA THR A 97 -17.90 10.11 -23.40
C THR A 97 -18.05 10.43 -24.88
N GLN A 98 -18.39 9.43 -25.69
CA GLN A 98 -18.86 9.64 -27.04
C GLN A 98 -20.18 10.39 -26.93
N GLN A 99 -20.12 11.73 -27.04
CA GLN A 99 -21.30 12.55 -27.25
C GLN A 99 -21.94 12.08 -28.57
N PRO A 100 -23.19 11.60 -28.58
CA PRO A 100 -23.88 11.27 -29.82
C PRO A 100 -23.97 12.54 -30.67
N GLY A 101 -23.45 12.47 -31.88
CA GLY A 101 -23.38 13.60 -32.79
C GLY A 101 -24.74 14.28 -32.98
N VAL A 102 -24.74 15.60 -32.87
CA VAL A 102 -25.82 16.44 -33.39
C VAL A 102 -25.70 16.39 -34.93
N LEU A 103 -26.32 15.37 -35.53
CA LEU A 103 -26.46 15.28 -36.98
C LEU A 103 -27.58 16.25 -37.39
N GLY A 104 -27.19 17.25 -38.17
CA GLY A 104 -28.01 18.39 -38.55
C GLY A 104 -29.31 18.02 -39.25
N LYS A 105 -30.35 18.81 -38.95
CA LYS A 105 -31.54 18.92 -39.77
C LYS A 105 -31.99 20.38 -39.79
N ASN A 106 -32.14 20.87 -41.02
CA ASN A 106 -32.98 21.99 -41.47
C ASN A 106 -32.29 23.35 -41.64
N GLU A 107 -31.85 23.65 -42.87
CA GLU A 107 -32.28 24.87 -43.58
C GLU A 107 -31.97 24.78 -45.09
N GLN A 108 -32.87 24.17 -45.87
CA GLN A 108 -33.08 24.49 -47.27
C GLN A 108 -34.57 24.32 -47.57
N ALA A 109 -35.33 25.38 -47.30
CA ALA A 109 -36.68 25.55 -47.78
C ALA A 109 -36.83 26.99 -48.25
N GLU A 110 -36.19 27.33 -49.38
CA GLU A 110 -36.61 28.46 -50.19
C GLU A 110 -36.03 28.33 -51.61
N ILE A 111 -36.82 28.78 -52.59
CA ILE A 111 -36.59 28.82 -54.05
C ILE A 111 -37.19 27.65 -54.84
N GLU A 112 -38.51 27.69 -55.04
CA GLU A 112 -39.13 27.70 -56.38
C GLU A 112 -40.63 28.00 -56.25
N GLN A 113 -40.97 29.28 -56.09
CA GLN A 113 -42.23 29.82 -56.57
C GLN A 113 -41.94 30.58 -57.88
N GLY A 114 -42.59 30.16 -58.97
CA GLY A 114 -42.39 30.62 -60.34
C GLY A 114 -41.82 29.47 -61.16
N ILE A 115 -42.60 28.75 -61.94
CA ILE A 115 -43.19 29.22 -63.20
C ILE A 115 -44.48 28.42 -63.46
N GLN A 116 -45.63 29.11 -63.41
CA GLN A 116 -46.89 28.64 -64.01
C GLN A 116 -47.46 29.80 -64.84
N SER A 117 -46.88 30.02 -66.03
CA SER A 117 -47.47 30.84 -67.10
C SER A 117 -46.59 30.84 -68.36
N ALA A 118 -46.91 29.96 -69.31
CA ALA A 118 -46.76 30.10 -70.77
C ALA A 118 -47.03 28.72 -71.40
N ASP A 119 -48.22 28.42 -71.91
CA ASP A 119 -48.74 28.77 -73.25
C ASP A 119 -48.63 27.56 -74.22
N SER A 120 -49.73 27.34 -74.96
CA SER A 120 -50.04 26.35 -76.01
C SER A 120 -50.48 24.93 -75.63
#